data_AF-A0A024SGN3-F1
#
_entry.id   AF-A0A024SGN3-F1
#
_cell.length_a   1.000
_cell.length_b   1.000
_cell.length_c   1.000
_cell.angle_alpha   90.00
_cell.angle_beta   90.00
_cell.angle_gamma   90.00
#
_symmetry.space_group_name_H-M   'P 1'
#
loop_
_entity.id
_entity.type
_entity.pdbx_description
1 polymer ?
#
loop_
_entity_poly.entity_id
_entity_poly.type
_entity_poly.pdbx_seq_one_letter_code
_entity_poly.pdbx_strand_id
1 'polypeptide(L)'
;LSDELWDRAYDELKAEEPALVQAYERILTAHLICDNNGTTDATSGENRIEQQNKEYRRIQMQNLVKNGLDKISRESKAKSRIGDFLPLINVSKDIVTNVVKGVPQAALPWAAVSLSLELLTNPMSETKANCTGVTYVIEQMNWYCELAALVFSDHNGSTARLQGELQTKLIDLYKKLLFFEIKSICSYYRHRGLTFLRDLVKLDDWKGSLDEIKDAETFFDKHFHAFRSIDLGQYMKQL
;
A
#
# COMPACT_ATOMS: atom_id res chain seq x y z
N LEU A 1 -6.23 -15.19 3.76
CA LEU A 1 -7.21 -14.15 4.14
C LEU A 1 -6.70 -12.72 4.04
N SER A 2 -5.72 -12.27 4.85
CA SER A 2 -5.20 -10.88 4.70
C SER A 2 -4.71 -10.59 3.27
N ASP A 3 -3.97 -11.52 2.66
CA ASP A 3 -3.58 -11.46 1.23
C ASP A 3 -4.75 -11.32 0.28
N GLU A 4 -5.83 -12.08 0.52
CA GLU A 4 -6.98 -12.10 -0.37
C GLU A 4 -7.76 -10.79 -0.31
N LEU A 5 -7.80 -10.14 0.86
CA LEU A 5 -8.41 -8.82 1.01
C LEU A 5 -7.60 -7.76 0.25
N TRP A 6 -6.27 -7.78 0.37
CA TRP A 6 -5.40 -6.85 -0.36
C TRP A 6 -5.41 -7.09 -1.88
N ASP A 7 -5.43 -8.35 -2.32
CA ASP A 7 -5.58 -8.68 -3.74
C ASP A 7 -6.91 -8.20 -4.29
N ARG A 8 -8.01 -8.41 -3.55
CA ARG A 8 -9.33 -7.92 -3.96
C ARG A 8 -9.36 -6.40 -4.03
N ALA A 9 -8.83 -5.71 -3.01
CA ALA A 9 -8.74 -4.26 -3.01
C ALA A 9 -7.92 -3.75 -4.21
N TYR A 10 -6.78 -4.37 -4.51
CA TYR A 10 -5.96 -4.01 -5.66
C TYR A 10 -6.67 -4.26 -6.99
N ASP A 11 -7.32 -5.41 -7.16
CA ASP A 11 -8.05 -5.76 -8.39
C ASP A 11 -9.25 -4.83 -8.63
N GLU A 12 -10.00 -4.51 -7.57
CA GLU A 12 -11.12 -3.57 -7.64
C GLU A 12 -10.63 -2.15 -7.96
N LEU A 13 -9.56 -1.70 -7.28
CA LEU A 13 -8.94 -0.41 -7.58
C LEU A 13 -8.45 -0.34 -9.03
N LYS A 14 -7.89 -1.43 -9.54
CA LYS A 14 -7.44 -1.52 -10.94
C LYS A 14 -8.60 -1.43 -11.94
N ALA A 15 -9.77 -1.95 -11.59
CA ALA A 15 -10.96 -1.82 -12.41
C ALA A 15 -11.53 -0.39 -12.38
N GLU A 16 -11.47 0.27 -11.23
CA GLU A 16 -11.97 1.65 -11.02
C GLU A 16 -11.04 2.71 -11.62
N GLU A 17 -9.72 2.53 -11.44
CA GLU A 17 -8.68 3.49 -11.79
C GLU A 17 -7.60 2.87 -12.70
N PRO A 18 -7.97 2.32 -13.88
CA PRO A 18 -7.08 1.50 -14.70
C PRO A 18 -5.84 2.25 -15.19
N ALA A 19 -5.98 3.52 -15.55
CA ALA A 19 -4.86 4.34 -16.02
C ALA A 19 -3.82 4.56 -14.91
N LEU A 20 -4.28 4.83 -13.69
CA LEU A 20 -3.43 5.06 -12.53
C LEU A 20 -2.69 3.78 -12.13
N VAL A 21 -3.40 2.66 -12.03
CA VAL A 21 -2.78 1.38 -11.66
C VAL A 21 -1.84 0.88 -12.76
N GLN A 22 -2.16 1.06 -14.04
CA GLN A 22 -1.26 0.71 -15.14
C GLN A 22 0.03 1.55 -15.10
N ALA A 23 -0.08 2.84 -14.81
CA ALA A 23 1.07 3.71 -14.62
C ALA A 23 1.97 3.23 -13.47
N TYR A 24 1.36 2.87 -12.35
CA TYR A 24 2.06 2.28 -11.21
C TYR A 24 2.75 0.95 -11.55
N GLU A 25 2.07 0.04 -12.24
CA GLU A 25 2.65 -1.25 -12.63
C GLU A 25 3.84 -1.10 -13.60
N ARG A 26 3.87 -0.05 -14.43
CA ARG A 26 5.04 0.31 -15.24
C ARG A 26 6.21 0.81 -14.37
N ILE A 27 5.94 1.61 -13.34
CA ILE A 27 6.95 2.01 -12.37
C ILE A 27 7.52 0.77 -11.66
N LEU A 28 6.66 -0.13 -11.19
CA LEU A 28 7.09 -1.39 -10.58
C LEU A 28 7.92 -2.23 -11.55
N THR A 29 7.51 -2.33 -12.81
CA THR A 29 8.27 -3.05 -13.85
C THR A 29 9.69 -2.51 -13.99
N ALA A 30 9.86 -1.19 -14.03
CA ALA A 30 11.19 -0.58 -14.10
C ALA A 30 12.07 -0.96 -12.89
N HIS A 31 11.49 -1.03 -11.69
CA HIS A 31 12.20 -1.42 -10.47
C HIS A 31 12.54 -2.92 -10.44
N LEU A 32 11.69 -3.78 -11.00
CA LEU A 32 11.99 -5.22 -11.16
C LEU A 32 13.16 -5.48 -12.13
N ILE A 33 13.27 -4.69 -13.20
CA ILE A 33 14.27 -4.91 -14.25
C ILE A 33 15.64 -4.31 -13.86
N CYS A 34 15.67 -3.13 -13.22
CA CYS A 34 16.91 -2.45 -12.83
C CYS A 34 17.85 -3.33 -11.99
N ASP A 35 17.32 -4.22 -11.16
CA ASP A 35 18.14 -5.14 -10.37
C ASP A 35 18.58 -6.40 -11.11
N ASN A 36 17.93 -6.76 -12.23
CA ASN A 36 18.23 -8.00 -12.95
C ASN A 36 19.34 -7.84 -14.01
N ASN A 37 19.47 -6.70 -14.68
CA ASN A 37 20.37 -6.59 -15.85
C ASN A 37 21.15 -5.27 -16.03
N GLY A 38 21.21 -4.38 -15.03
CA GLY A 38 22.15 -3.24 -14.98
C GLY A 38 22.04 -2.17 -16.09
N THR A 39 21.30 -2.42 -17.17
CA THR A 39 21.03 -1.45 -18.24
C THR A 39 19.72 -1.86 -18.91
N THR A 40 18.66 -1.10 -18.72
CA THR A 40 17.57 -1.05 -19.70
C THR A 40 16.91 0.31 -19.65
N ASP A 41 16.58 0.77 -20.84
CA ASP A 41 15.82 1.97 -21.12
C ASP A 41 14.47 1.85 -20.41
N ALA A 42 14.27 2.62 -19.32
CA ALA A 42 13.01 2.70 -18.57
C ALA A 42 11.81 3.23 -19.41
N THR A 43 12.02 3.39 -20.72
CA THR A 43 11.10 3.86 -21.75
C THR A 43 10.32 2.74 -22.43
N SER A 44 10.65 1.47 -22.20
CA SER A 44 9.79 0.34 -22.56
C SER A 44 8.52 0.41 -21.70
N GLY A 45 7.51 1.15 -22.15
CA GLY A 45 6.19 1.28 -21.50
C GLY A 45 5.37 -0.02 -21.42
N GLU A 46 6.03 -1.18 -21.50
CA GLU A 46 5.44 -2.49 -21.31
C GLU A 46 5.29 -2.78 -19.81
N ASN A 47 4.07 -3.15 -19.43
CA ASN A 47 3.76 -3.57 -18.07
C ASN A 47 4.03 -5.08 -17.94
N ARG A 48 4.97 -5.46 -17.07
CA ARG A 48 5.35 -6.86 -16.82
C ARG A 48 4.86 -7.39 -15.49
N ILE A 49 4.09 -6.60 -14.75
CA ILE A 49 3.40 -7.10 -13.56
C ILE A 49 2.33 -8.08 -14.03
N GLU A 50 2.29 -9.24 -13.39
CA GLU A 50 1.34 -10.29 -13.72
C GLU A 50 -0.10 -9.85 -13.45
N GLN A 51 -0.96 -10.14 -14.42
CA GLN A 51 -2.31 -9.58 -14.50
C GLN A 51 -3.38 -10.57 -14.02
N GLN A 52 -3.14 -11.88 -14.18
CA GLN A 52 -4.13 -12.93 -13.93
C GLN A 52 -3.72 -13.82 -12.76
N ASN A 53 -2.45 -14.20 -12.69
CA ASN A 53 -1.96 -15.09 -11.64
C ASN A 53 -1.56 -14.30 -10.38
N LYS A 54 -2.48 -14.24 -9.42
CA LYS A 54 -2.28 -13.53 -8.13
C LYS A 54 -1.03 -13.99 -7.40
N GLU A 55 -0.74 -15.30 -7.42
CA GLU A 55 0.42 -15.83 -6.72
C GLU A 55 1.73 -15.35 -7.34
N TYR A 56 1.82 -15.40 -8.66
CA TYR A 56 3.00 -14.89 -9.35
C TYR A 56 3.12 -13.36 -9.23
N ARG A 57 2.00 -12.62 -9.23
CA ARG A 57 1.99 -11.19 -8.91
C ARG A 57 2.54 -10.94 -7.50
N ARG A 58 2.14 -11.71 -6.49
CA ARG A 58 2.68 -11.58 -5.11
C ARG A 58 4.18 -11.83 -5.07
N ILE A 59 4.69 -12.83 -5.78
CA ILE A 59 6.14 -13.09 -5.88
C ILE A 59 6.87 -11.88 -6.47
N GLN A 60 6.32 -11.27 -7.54
CA GLN A 60 6.89 -10.05 -8.09
C GLN A 60 6.90 -8.91 -7.08
N MET A 61 5.80 -8.71 -6.35
CA MET A 61 5.70 -7.68 -5.30
C MET A 61 6.69 -7.92 -4.15
N GLN A 62 6.88 -9.16 -3.71
CA GLN A 62 7.88 -9.52 -2.70
C GLN A 62 9.30 -9.16 -3.13
N ASN A 63 9.65 -9.44 -4.39
CA ASN A 63 10.94 -9.05 -4.95
C ASN A 63 11.09 -7.52 -4.96
N LEU A 64 10.05 -6.79 -5.35
CA LEU A 64 10.02 -5.33 -5.32
C LEU A 64 10.26 -4.77 -3.92
N VAL A 65 9.59 -5.32 -2.90
CA VAL A 65 9.79 -4.86 -1.52
C VAL A 65 11.24 -5.05 -1.10
N LYS A 66 11.81 -6.24 -1.34
CA LYS A 66 13.21 -6.55 -1.02
C LYS A 66 14.16 -5.56 -1.71
N ASN A 67 13.96 -5.35 -3.01
CA ASN A 67 14.79 -4.48 -3.82
C ASN A 67 14.72 -3.01 -3.37
N GLY A 68 13.50 -2.51 -3.08
CA GLY A 68 13.29 -1.15 -2.58
C GLY A 68 13.99 -0.92 -1.24
N LEU A 69 13.87 -1.86 -0.29
CA LEU A 69 14.54 -1.79 1.00
C LEU A 69 16.07 -1.82 0.87
N ASP A 70 16.61 -2.68 0.00
CA ASP A 70 18.05 -2.75 -0.27
C ASP A 70 18.58 -1.43 -0.89
N LYS A 71 17.81 -0.82 -1.79
CA LYS A 71 18.13 0.51 -2.36
C LYS A 71 18.12 1.61 -1.30
N ILE A 72 17.08 1.69 -0.47
CA ILE A 72 16.99 2.68 0.63
C ILE A 72 18.14 2.52 1.61
N SER A 73 18.51 1.28 1.96
CA SER A 73 19.66 0.98 2.83
C SER A 73 20.99 1.45 2.23
N ARG A 74 21.17 1.31 0.91
CA ARG A 74 22.36 1.82 0.20
C ARG A 74 22.40 3.35 0.15
N GLU A 75 21.29 3.97 -0.21
CA GLU A 75 21.19 5.43 -0.37
C GLU A 75 21.31 6.18 0.96
N SER A 76 20.74 5.64 2.04
CA SER A 76 20.86 6.21 3.39
C SER A 76 22.29 6.16 3.94
N LYS A 77 23.08 5.13 3.60
CA LYS A 77 24.52 5.07 3.91
C LYS A 77 25.35 6.07 3.07
N ALA A 78 24.83 6.47 1.91
CA ALA A 78 25.54 7.32 0.95
C ALA A 78 25.27 8.84 1.12
N LYS A 79 24.24 9.26 1.86
CA LYS A 79 23.92 10.69 2.10
C LYS A 79 23.34 10.97 3.50
N SER A 80 24.04 11.76 4.31
CA SER A 80 23.45 12.49 5.45
C SER A 80 22.83 13.82 4.98
N ARG A 81 21.68 13.76 4.33
CA ARG A 81 20.85 14.95 4.08
C ARG A 81 19.39 14.63 4.30
N ILE A 82 19.08 14.19 5.52
CA ILE A 82 17.69 14.20 6.00
C ILE A 82 17.42 15.67 6.34
N GLY A 83 16.85 16.41 5.38
CA GLY A 83 16.22 17.70 5.69
C GLY A 83 15.09 17.47 6.69
N ASP A 84 14.71 18.53 7.40
CA ASP A 84 13.80 18.60 8.57
C ASP A 84 12.37 18.03 8.40
N PHE A 85 12.12 17.13 7.46
CA PHE A 85 10.85 16.46 7.22
C PHE A 85 10.79 15.12 7.97
N LEU A 86 10.65 15.20 9.30
CA LEU A 86 10.12 14.16 10.21
C LEU A 86 10.93 12.85 10.39
N PRO A 87 10.74 12.13 11.52
CA PRO A 87 11.61 11.03 11.93
C PRO A 87 11.32 9.75 11.14
N LEU A 88 11.87 9.68 9.91
CA LEU A 88 11.83 8.51 9.01
C LEU A 88 12.51 7.24 9.59
N ILE A 89 13.13 7.37 10.76
CA ILE A 89 13.94 6.34 11.40
C ILE A 89 13.08 5.20 12.00
N ASN A 90 11.79 5.45 12.28
CA ASN A 90 10.89 4.40 12.82
C ASN A 90 10.17 3.63 11.70
N VAL A 91 9.64 4.32 10.68
CA VAL A 91 8.89 3.69 9.58
C VAL A 91 9.72 2.63 8.85
N SER A 92 11.01 2.91 8.59
CA SER A 92 11.92 1.94 7.96
C SER A 92 12.21 0.71 8.84
N LYS A 93 12.24 0.86 10.17
CA LYS A 93 12.50 -0.27 11.09
C LYS A 93 11.30 -1.20 11.20
N ASP A 94 10.08 -0.66 11.19
CA ASP A 94 8.86 -1.47 11.29
C ASP A 94 8.58 -2.21 9.98
N ILE A 95 8.80 -1.57 8.82
CA ILE A 95 8.71 -2.22 7.50
C ILE A 95 9.77 -3.31 7.36
N VAL A 96 11.02 -3.04 7.75
CA VAL A 96 12.07 -4.07 7.76
C VAL A 96 11.70 -5.21 8.71
N THR A 97 11.10 -4.93 9.87
CA THR A 97 10.73 -5.97 10.83
C THR A 97 9.56 -6.82 10.34
N ASN A 98 8.58 -6.26 9.63
CA ASN A 98 7.39 -6.96 9.14
C ASN A 98 7.63 -7.67 7.79
N VAL A 99 8.41 -7.07 6.89
CA VAL A 99 8.73 -7.64 5.57
C VAL A 99 9.88 -8.64 5.66
N VAL A 100 10.96 -8.35 6.39
CA VAL A 100 12.16 -9.21 6.41
C VAL A 100 11.99 -10.43 7.30
N LYS A 101 11.05 -10.41 8.27
CA LYS A 101 10.76 -11.57 9.13
C LYS A 101 9.68 -12.52 8.59
N GLY A 102 9.35 -12.42 7.30
CA GLY A 102 8.60 -13.48 6.62
C GLY A 102 7.10 -13.43 6.89
N VAL A 103 6.48 -12.25 6.82
CA VAL A 103 5.03 -12.13 6.66
C VAL A 103 4.73 -12.10 5.15
N PRO A 104 4.41 -13.23 4.50
CA PRO A 104 3.96 -13.25 3.10
C PRO A 104 2.60 -12.56 2.93
N GLN A 105 1.87 -12.32 4.03
CA GLN A 105 0.61 -11.62 4.05
C GLN A 105 0.80 -10.13 3.72
N ALA A 106 0.30 -9.72 2.55
CA ALA A 106 0.22 -8.35 2.04
C ALA A 106 1.42 -7.84 1.20
N ALA A 107 1.96 -8.66 0.31
CA ALA A 107 3.05 -8.23 -0.59
C ALA A 107 2.71 -6.97 -1.43
N LEU A 108 1.45 -6.84 -1.88
CA LEU A 108 0.97 -5.71 -2.68
C LEU A 108 1.11 -4.34 -1.99
N PRO A 109 0.51 -4.11 -0.81
CA PRO A 109 0.67 -2.83 -0.13
C PRO A 109 2.13 -2.56 0.25
N TRP A 110 2.91 -3.57 0.64
CA TRP A 110 4.32 -3.37 0.99
C TRP A 110 5.20 -3.00 -0.21
N ALA A 111 4.87 -3.44 -1.42
CA ALA A 111 5.55 -2.97 -2.63
C ALA A 111 5.31 -1.46 -2.86
N ALA A 112 4.07 -1.00 -2.68
CA ALA A 112 3.76 0.44 -2.76
C ALA A 112 4.52 1.22 -1.68
N VAL A 113 4.45 0.77 -0.43
CA VAL A 113 5.15 1.38 0.70
C VAL A 113 6.67 1.47 0.44
N SER A 114 7.29 0.43 -0.13
CA SER A 114 8.73 0.43 -0.42
C SER A 114 9.14 1.53 -1.41
N LEU A 115 8.30 1.81 -2.41
CA LEU A 115 8.52 2.90 -3.35
C LEU A 115 8.23 4.26 -2.71
N SER A 116 7.19 4.35 -1.88
CA SER A 116 6.86 5.57 -1.14
C SER A 116 7.93 5.98 -0.14
N LEU A 117 8.68 5.03 0.42
CA LEU A 117 9.88 5.36 1.19
C LEU A 117 10.94 6.08 0.35
N GLU A 118 11.13 5.72 -0.93
CA GLU A 118 12.06 6.45 -1.81
C GLU A 118 11.61 7.90 -2.07
N LEU A 119 10.30 8.14 -2.05
CA LEU A 119 9.74 9.47 -2.08
C LEU A 119 10.14 10.23 -0.80
N LEU A 120 9.93 9.62 0.37
CA LEU A 120 10.18 10.28 1.65
C LEU A 120 11.67 10.52 1.93
N THR A 121 12.57 9.68 1.41
CA THR A 121 14.02 9.88 1.53
C THR A 121 14.57 10.93 0.55
N ASN A 122 13.85 11.24 -0.52
CA ASN A 122 14.24 12.23 -1.51
C ASN A 122 13.05 13.09 -1.99
N PRO A 123 12.47 13.93 -1.10
CA PRO A 123 11.22 14.63 -1.37
C PRO A 123 11.40 15.88 -2.25
N MET A 124 12.54 16.05 -2.93
CA MET A 124 12.87 17.31 -3.64
C MET A 124 11.82 17.74 -4.68
N SER A 125 10.98 16.82 -5.14
CA SER A 125 9.93 17.07 -6.13
C SER A 125 8.49 17.01 -5.58
N GLU A 126 8.28 16.74 -4.28
CA GLU A 126 6.94 16.55 -3.72
C GLU A 126 6.56 17.58 -2.66
N THR A 127 5.24 17.72 -2.47
CA THR A 127 4.69 18.67 -1.50
C THR A 127 4.75 18.10 -0.07
N LYS A 128 4.88 19.00 0.92
CA LYS A 128 4.77 18.63 2.34
C LYS A 128 3.47 17.89 2.66
N ALA A 129 2.37 18.26 2.00
CA ALA A 129 1.07 17.63 2.16
C ALA A 129 1.09 16.16 1.68
N ASN A 130 1.71 15.89 0.53
CA ASN A 130 1.91 14.53 0.03
C ASN A 130 2.74 13.70 1.02
N CYS A 131 3.95 14.15 1.38
CA CYS A 131 4.83 13.40 2.30
C CYS A 131 4.19 13.14 3.67
N THR A 132 3.40 14.10 4.19
CA THR A 132 2.67 13.93 5.45
C THR A 132 1.54 12.90 5.28
N GLY A 133 0.80 12.96 4.16
CA GLY A 133 -0.24 11.99 3.84
C GLY A 133 0.29 10.57 3.67
N VAL A 134 1.42 10.39 2.97
CA VAL A 134 2.08 9.08 2.81
C VAL A 134 2.49 8.52 4.17
N THR A 135 3.07 9.35 5.05
CA THR A 135 3.44 8.91 6.40
C THR A 135 2.23 8.40 7.17
N TYR A 136 1.12 9.14 7.13
CA TYR A 136 -0.15 8.73 7.73
C TYR A 136 -0.66 7.40 7.15
N VAL A 137 -0.69 7.28 5.81
CA VAL A 137 -1.23 6.09 5.14
C VAL A 137 -0.41 4.84 5.47
N ILE A 138 0.92 4.92 5.50
CA ILE A 138 1.78 3.79 5.89
C ILE A 138 1.44 3.29 7.31
N GLU A 139 1.26 4.21 8.27
CA GLU A 139 0.88 3.86 9.65
C GLU A 139 -0.47 3.12 9.69
N GLN A 140 -1.46 3.62 8.94
CA GLN A 140 -2.79 3.01 8.85
C GLN A 140 -2.76 1.64 8.18
N MET A 141 -2.01 1.49 7.08
CA MET A 141 -1.84 0.19 6.41
C MET A 141 -1.27 -0.86 7.37
N ASN A 142 -0.28 -0.50 8.20
CA ASN A 142 0.26 -1.41 9.20
C ASN A 142 -0.81 -1.82 10.23
N TRP A 143 -1.51 -0.84 10.80
CA TRP A 143 -2.57 -1.07 11.79
C TRP A 143 -3.66 -2.02 11.27
N TYR A 144 -4.19 -1.75 10.07
CA TYR A 144 -5.29 -2.56 9.53
C TYR A 144 -4.83 -3.95 9.07
N CYS A 145 -3.57 -4.12 8.65
CA CYS A 145 -3.01 -5.44 8.39
C CYS A 145 -2.99 -6.31 9.66
N GLU A 146 -2.51 -5.76 10.77
CA GLU A 146 -2.49 -6.45 12.07
C GLU A 146 -3.91 -6.73 12.56
N LEU A 147 -4.81 -5.75 12.43
CA LEU A 147 -6.22 -5.91 12.79
C LEU A 147 -6.88 -7.04 12.00
N ALA A 148 -6.66 -7.12 10.68
CA ALA A 148 -7.24 -8.16 9.85
C ALA A 148 -6.81 -9.56 10.27
N ALA A 149 -5.52 -9.74 10.63
CA ALA A 149 -5.00 -11.00 11.12
C ALA A 149 -5.67 -11.42 12.44
N LEU A 150 -5.95 -10.46 13.33
CA LEU A 150 -6.60 -10.71 14.61
C LEU A 150 -8.12 -10.97 14.47
N VAL A 151 -8.81 -10.21 13.63
CA VAL A 151 -10.28 -10.21 13.55
C VAL A 151 -10.80 -11.35 12.67
N PHE A 152 -10.03 -11.78 11.68
CA PHE A 152 -10.49 -12.76 10.69
C PHE A 152 -9.75 -14.10 10.76
N SER A 153 -8.99 -14.37 11.84
CA SER A 153 -8.28 -15.65 12.02
C SER A 153 -9.17 -16.82 12.43
N ASP A 154 -10.39 -16.57 12.91
CA ASP A 154 -11.33 -17.62 13.32
C ASP A 154 -12.66 -17.51 12.53
N HIS A 155 -13.14 -18.64 12.00
CA HIS A 155 -14.28 -18.72 11.08
C HIS A 155 -15.46 -19.53 11.62
N ASN A 156 -15.48 -19.83 12.92
CA ASN A 156 -16.49 -20.70 13.47
C ASN A 156 -17.60 -19.89 14.16
N GLY A 157 -18.77 -19.79 13.52
CA GLY A 157 -19.99 -19.44 14.24
C GLY A 157 -21.06 -18.63 13.50
N SER A 158 -22.04 -18.20 14.31
CA SER A 158 -23.26 -17.46 13.98
C SER A 158 -23.05 -16.02 13.46
N THR A 159 -21.79 -15.55 13.35
CA THR A 159 -21.42 -14.21 12.89
C THR A 159 -20.83 -14.16 11.47
N ALA A 160 -20.76 -15.30 10.74
CA ALA A 160 -20.13 -15.38 9.42
C ALA A 160 -20.61 -14.32 8.41
N ARG A 161 -21.92 -14.02 8.39
CA ARG A 161 -22.47 -12.97 7.52
C ARG A 161 -21.96 -11.57 7.90
N LEU A 162 -21.95 -11.25 9.19
CA LEU A 162 -21.43 -9.97 9.69
C LEU A 162 -19.93 -9.84 9.43
N GLN A 163 -19.19 -10.95 9.54
CA GLN A 163 -17.77 -11.01 9.21
C GLN A 163 -17.53 -10.68 7.73
N GLY A 164 -18.34 -11.22 6.81
CA GLY A 164 -18.27 -10.91 5.38
C GLY A 164 -18.61 -9.45 5.05
N GLU A 165 -19.61 -8.88 5.73
CA GLU A 165 -19.94 -7.44 5.60
C GLU A 165 -18.77 -6.57 6.08
N LEU A 166 -18.16 -6.91 7.22
CA LEU A 166 -17.00 -6.20 7.75
C LEU A 166 -15.76 -6.32 6.85
N GLN A 167 -15.50 -7.51 6.27
CA GLN A 167 -14.44 -7.69 5.27
C GLN A 167 -14.64 -6.79 4.05
N THR A 168 -15.88 -6.64 3.58
CA THR A 168 -16.20 -5.76 2.46
C THR A 168 -15.85 -4.30 2.79
N LYS A 169 -16.16 -3.85 4.01
CA LYS A 169 -15.80 -2.49 4.46
C LYS A 169 -14.30 -2.30 4.62
N LEU A 170 -13.58 -3.34 5.02
CA LEU A 170 -12.12 -3.28 5.06
C LEU A 170 -11.51 -3.20 3.66
N ILE A 171 -12.06 -3.93 2.68
CA ILE A 171 -11.63 -3.84 1.28
C ILE A 171 -11.84 -2.42 0.73
N ASP A 172 -12.98 -1.80 1.02
CA ASP A 172 -13.26 -0.40 0.65
C ASP A 172 -12.18 0.56 1.22
N LEU A 173 -11.80 0.36 2.48
CA LEU A 173 -10.73 1.13 3.12
C LEU A 173 -9.36 0.86 2.48
N TYR A 174 -9.01 -0.40 2.25
CA TYR A 174 -7.76 -0.79 1.59
C TYR A 174 -7.61 -0.16 0.20
N LYS A 175 -8.71 -0.05 -0.56
CA LYS A 175 -8.70 0.65 -1.86
C LYS A 175 -8.33 2.11 -1.71
N LYS A 176 -8.88 2.81 -0.71
CA LYS A 176 -8.55 4.22 -0.45
C LYS A 176 -7.09 4.42 -0.04
N LEU A 177 -6.56 3.53 0.81
CA LEU A 177 -5.14 3.53 1.19
C LEU A 177 -4.22 3.29 -0.03
N LEU A 178 -4.50 2.24 -0.82
CA LEU A 178 -3.74 1.92 -2.03
C LEU A 178 -3.82 3.05 -3.06
N PHE A 179 -4.99 3.64 -3.26
CA PHE A 179 -5.16 4.75 -4.19
C PHE A 179 -4.25 5.93 -3.81
N PHE A 180 -4.21 6.30 -2.53
CA PHE A 180 -3.35 7.39 -2.06
C PHE A 180 -1.86 7.07 -2.28
N GLU A 181 -1.41 5.88 -1.89
CA GLU A 181 -0.03 5.43 -2.11
C GLU A 181 0.35 5.46 -3.59
N ILE A 182 -0.44 4.79 -4.42
CA ILE A 182 -0.21 4.68 -5.86
C ILE A 182 -0.20 6.06 -6.53
N LYS A 183 -1.13 6.95 -6.16
CA LYS A 183 -1.19 8.33 -6.61
C LYS A 183 0.07 9.11 -6.22
N SER A 184 0.55 8.93 -4.99
CA SER A 184 1.77 9.57 -4.47
C SER A 184 3.02 9.12 -5.24
N ILE A 185 3.12 7.82 -5.51
CA ILE A 185 4.21 7.23 -6.31
C ILE A 185 4.16 7.75 -7.74
N CYS A 186 2.98 7.78 -8.37
CA CYS A 186 2.83 8.30 -9.72
C CYS A 186 3.17 9.79 -9.81
N SER A 187 2.79 10.61 -8.82
CA SER A 187 3.20 12.02 -8.75
C SER A 187 4.72 12.15 -8.71
N TYR A 188 5.36 11.39 -7.81
CA TYR A 188 6.80 11.44 -7.61
C TYR A 188 7.58 11.13 -8.89
N TYR A 189 7.17 10.08 -9.59
CA TYR A 189 7.82 9.64 -10.82
C TYR A 189 7.45 10.51 -12.04
N ARG A 190 6.31 11.20 -12.03
CA ARG A 190 5.94 12.18 -13.06
C ARG A 190 6.92 13.35 -13.05
N HIS A 191 7.27 13.85 -11.87
CA HIS A 191 8.25 14.94 -11.74
C HIS A 191 9.66 14.54 -12.15
N ARG A 192 9.96 13.24 -12.23
CA ARG A 192 11.24 12.69 -12.72
C ARG A 192 11.28 12.45 -14.23
N GLY A 193 10.25 12.85 -14.97
CA GLY A 193 10.27 12.86 -16.44
C GLY A 193 9.70 11.60 -17.10
N LEU A 194 8.96 10.76 -16.37
CA LEU A 194 8.26 9.63 -17.00
C LEU A 194 7.07 10.14 -17.83
N THR A 195 7.23 10.11 -19.15
CA THR A 195 6.30 10.71 -20.13
C THR A 195 4.93 10.05 -20.12
N PHE A 196 4.82 8.76 -19.80
CA PHE A 196 3.56 8.03 -19.73
C PHE A 196 2.66 8.44 -18.55
N LEU A 197 3.13 9.30 -17.65
CA LEU A 197 2.36 9.84 -16.51
C LEU A 197 1.73 11.21 -16.81
N ARG A 198 2.02 11.81 -17.97
CA ARG A 198 1.59 13.17 -18.33
C ARG A 198 0.07 13.31 -18.38
N ASP A 199 -0.62 12.24 -18.78
CA ASP A 199 -2.07 12.21 -18.99
C ASP A 199 -2.87 11.87 -17.73
N LEU A 200 -2.21 11.54 -16.61
CA LEU A 200 -2.89 11.33 -15.34
C LEU A 200 -3.40 12.66 -14.79
N VAL A 201 -4.71 12.79 -14.64
CA VAL A 201 -5.39 14.00 -14.15
C VAL A 201 -5.56 13.90 -12.62
N LYS A 202 -5.48 15.03 -11.90
CA LYS A 202 -5.72 15.17 -10.44
C LYS A 202 -4.77 14.40 -9.51
N LEU A 203 -3.47 14.39 -9.81
CA LEU A 203 -2.48 13.88 -8.86
C LEU A 203 -2.29 14.79 -7.64
N ASP A 204 -2.71 16.06 -7.68
CA ASP A 204 -2.30 17.05 -6.66
C ASP A 204 -3.28 17.26 -5.50
N ASP A 205 -4.51 16.71 -5.56
CA ASP A 205 -5.50 16.87 -4.48
C ASP A 205 -5.21 15.92 -3.30
N TRP A 206 -4.17 16.23 -2.54
CA TRP A 206 -3.75 15.41 -1.40
C TRP A 206 -4.72 15.51 -0.23
N LYS A 207 -5.28 16.69 -0.01
CA LYS A 207 -6.20 16.93 1.10
C LYS A 207 -7.50 16.16 0.90
N GLY A 208 -8.13 16.27 -0.27
CA GLY A 208 -9.37 15.56 -0.57
C GLY A 208 -9.21 14.04 -0.45
N SER A 209 -8.12 13.48 -1.01
CA SER A 209 -7.86 12.04 -0.89
C SER A 209 -7.60 11.58 0.55
N LEU A 210 -6.94 12.41 1.38
CA LEU A 210 -6.72 12.07 2.79
C LEU A 210 -8.01 12.19 3.62
N ASP A 211 -8.87 13.16 3.31
CA ASP A 211 -10.18 13.30 3.95
C ASP A 211 -11.08 12.08 3.61
N GLU A 212 -11.07 11.61 2.36
CA GLU A 212 -11.77 10.37 1.97
C GLU A 212 -11.28 9.11 2.72
N ILE A 213 -9.98 9.02 3.01
CA ILE A 213 -9.43 7.93 3.82
C ILE A 213 -10.01 8.00 5.24
N LYS A 214 -9.95 9.17 5.88
CA LYS A 214 -10.44 9.36 7.26
C LYS A 214 -11.93 9.08 7.39
N ASP A 215 -12.71 9.43 6.38
CA ASP A 215 -14.14 9.11 6.34
C ASP A 215 -14.35 7.59 6.23
N ALA A 216 -13.57 6.89 5.40
CA ALA A 216 -13.62 5.44 5.28
C ALA A 216 -13.18 4.72 6.58
N GLU A 217 -12.16 5.23 7.26
CA GLU A 217 -11.70 4.74 8.57
C GLU A 217 -12.80 4.90 9.62
N THR A 218 -13.37 6.10 9.74
CA THR A 218 -14.47 6.38 10.68
C THR A 218 -15.66 5.46 10.40
N PHE A 219 -15.98 5.23 9.13
CA PHE A 219 -17.05 4.34 8.74
C PHE A 219 -16.73 2.87 9.10
N PHE A 220 -15.52 2.40 8.84
CA PHE A 220 -15.08 1.05 9.18
C PHE A 220 -15.10 0.83 10.70
N ASP A 221 -14.51 1.73 11.47
CA ASP A 221 -14.44 1.65 12.93
C ASP A 221 -15.81 1.54 13.57
N LYS A 222 -16.77 2.34 13.09
CA LYS A 222 -18.17 2.26 13.54
C LYS A 222 -18.76 0.85 13.35
N HIS A 223 -18.51 0.22 12.21
CA HIS A 223 -19.02 -1.13 11.92
C HIS A 223 -18.24 -2.20 12.68
N PHE A 224 -16.93 -2.02 12.83
CA PHE A 224 -16.08 -2.90 13.62
C PHE A 224 -16.50 -2.91 15.09
N HIS A 225 -16.78 -1.75 15.68
CA HIS A 225 -17.30 -1.67 17.05
C HIS A 225 -18.65 -2.37 17.20
N ALA A 226 -19.59 -2.14 16.26
CA ALA A 226 -20.87 -2.83 16.27
C ALA A 226 -20.71 -4.36 16.18
N PHE A 227 -19.82 -4.84 15.30
CA PHE A 227 -19.48 -6.24 15.18
C PHE A 227 -18.96 -6.82 16.50
N ARG A 228 -17.96 -6.16 17.12
CA ARG A 228 -17.38 -6.59 18.40
C ARG A 228 -18.41 -6.68 19.52
N SER A 229 -19.35 -5.74 19.59
CA SER A 229 -20.42 -5.77 20.59
C SER A 229 -21.38 -6.96 20.39
N ILE A 230 -21.72 -7.29 19.14
CA ILE A 230 -22.58 -8.42 18.82
C ILE A 230 -21.87 -9.74 19.12
N ASP A 231 -20.60 -9.86 18.70
CA ASP A 231 -19.78 -11.06 18.86
C ASP A 231 -19.58 -11.42 20.34
N LEU A 232 -19.22 -10.44 21.17
CA LEU A 232 -19.14 -10.61 22.63
C LEU A 232 -20.49 -11.04 23.24
N GLY A 233 -21.59 -10.43 22.77
CA GLY A 233 -22.93 -10.79 23.21
C GLY A 233 -23.35 -12.21 22.84
N GLN A 234 -22.83 -12.78 21.74
CA GLN A 234 -23.05 -14.17 21.36
C GLN A 234 -22.19 -15.13 22.18
N TYR A 235 -20.91 -14.79 22.39
CA TYR A 235 -20.01 -15.58 23.24
C TYR A 235 -20.56 -15.74 24.66
N MET A 236 -21.04 -14.65 25.28
CA MET A 236 -21.64 -14.70 26.62
C MET A 236 -22.93 -15.54 26.71
N LYS A 237 -23.66 -15.76 25.60
CA LYS A 237 -24.87 -16.61 25.58
C LYS A 237 -24.56 -18.11 25.48
N GLN A 238 -23.32 -18.47 25.15
CA GLN A 238 -22.87 -19.85 24.98
C GLN A 238 -22.16 -20.40 26.23
N LEU A 239 -21.89 -19.55 27.23
CA LEU A 239 -21.40 -19.90 28.58
C LEU A 239 -22.57 -20.17 29.53
#